data_AF-A0A0Q8ZKL8-F1
#
_entry.id   AF-A0A0Q8ZKL8-F1
#
_cell.length_a   1.000
_cell.length_b   1.000
_cell.length_c   1.000
_cell.angle_alpha   90.00
_cell.angle_beta   90.00
_cell.angle_gamma   90.00
#
_symmetry.space_group_name_H-M   'P 1'
#
loop_
_entity.id
_entity.type
_entity.pdbx_description
1 polymer ?
#
loop_
_entity_poly.entity_id
_entity_poly.type
_entity_poly.pdbx_seq_one_letter_code
_entity_poly.pdbx_strand_id
1 'polypeptide(L)' 'MSKINYKIQFILFVICLFFIGLGIFQVSDEGLKTGNELFWQISHFVPFVMGAIVFGVNLYSKHIQKFKV' A
#
# COMPACT_ATOMS: atom_id res chain seq x y z
N MET A 1 -3.84 2.57 -19.32
CA MET A 1 -3.20 1.27 -19.05
C MET A 1 -1.74 1.54 -18.67
N SER A 2 -1.44 1.66 -17.37
CA SER A 2 -0.05 1.86 -16.93
C SER A 2 0.74 0.58 -17.22
N LYS A 3 1.70 0.66 -18.15
CA LYS A 3 2.61 -0.43 -18.57
C LYS A 3 3.65 -0.77 -17.48
N ILE A 4 3.31 -0.72 -16.20
CA ILE A 4 4.23 -1.17 -15.15
C ILE A 4 4.24 -2.69 -15.15
N ASN A 5 5.43 -3.28 -15.19
CA ASN A 5 5.62 -4.72 -15.14
C ASN A 5 5.05 -5.26 -13.82
N TYR A 6 4.22 -6.29 -13.90
CA TYR A 6 3.56 -6.89 -12.75
C TYR A 6 4.53 -7.38 -11.66
N LYS A 7 5.73 -7.85 -12.04
CA LYS A 7 6.79 -8.19 -11.08
C LYS A 7 7.23 -6.98 -10.26
N ILE A 8 7.38 -5.82 -10.91
CA ILE A 8 7.77 -4.56 -10.27
C ILE A 8 6.66 -4.10 -9.33
N GLN A 9 5.39 -4.20 -9.74
CA GLN A 9 4.27 -3.85 -8.87
C GLN A 9 4.16 -4.75 -7.63
N PHE A 10 4.42 -6.05 -7.77
CA PHE A 10 4.44 -6.97 -6.64
C PHE A 10 5.57 -6.65 -5.66
N ILE A 11 6.77 -6.34 -6.16
CA ILE A 11 7.89 -5.89 -5.32
C ILE A 11 7.51 -4.60 -4.59
N LEU A 12 6.93 -3.63 -5.29
CA LEU A 12 6.46 -2.38 -4.69
C LEU A 12 5.44 -2.65 -3.57
N PHE A 13 4.53 -3.60 -3.78
CA PHE A 13 3.52 -3.99 -2.81
C PHE A 13 4.11 -4.66 -1.56
N VAL A 14 5.09 -5.56 -1.72
CA VAL A 14 5.80 -6.18 -0.59
C VAL A 14 6.57 -5.14 0.23
N ILE A 15 7.25 -4.20 -0.45
CA ILE A 15 7.92 -3.08 0.22
C ILE A 15 6.91 -2.23 0.98
N CYS A 16 5.75 -1.94 0.40
CA CYS A 16 4.67 -1.22 1.07
C CYS A 16 4.20 -1.92 2.35
N LEU A 17 3.97 -3.24 2.32
CA LEU A 17 3.59 -4.02 3.49
C LEU A 17 4.66 -3.99 4.59
N PHE A 18 5.94 -4.02 4.21
CA PHE A 18 7.05 -3.93 5.16
C PHE A 18 7.06 -2.57 5.89
N PHE A 19 6.90 -1.47 5.16
CA PHE A 19 6.81 -0.13 5.76
C PHE A 19 5.56 0.05 6.64
N ILE A 20 4.43 -0.54 6.26
CA ILE A 20 3.23 -0.55 7.11
C ILE A 20 3.52 -1.28 8.42
N GLY A 21 4.18 -2.45 8.35
CA GLY A 21 4.58 -3.21 9.53
C GLY A 21 5.51 -2.43 10.45
N LEU A 22 6.51 -1.73 9.89
CA LEU A 22 7.39 -0.83 10.66
C LEU A 22 6.61 0.34 11.26
N GLY A 23 5.70 0.95 10.51
CA GLY A 23 4.87 2.03 11.00
C GLY A 23 4.01 1.58 12.20
N ILE A 24 3.34 0.43 12.08
CA ILE A 24 2.54 -0.15 13.18
C ILE A 24 3.43 -0.52 14.37
N PHE A 25 4.61 -1.09 14.13
CA PHE A 25 5.56 -1.45 15.18
C PHE A 25 6.02 -0.20 15.95
N GLN A 26 6.36 0.87 15.24
CA GLN A 26 6.76 2.15 15.84
C GLN A 26 5.61 2.83 16.57
N VAL A 27 4.37 2.79 16.05
CA VAL A 27 3.16 3.24 16.76
C VAL A 27 2.95 2.44 18.04
N SER A 28 3.19 1.13 18.00
CA SER A 28 3.00 0.24 19.13
C SER A 28 4.06 0.43 20.21
N ASP A 29 5.28 0.80 19.84
CA ASP A 29 6.42 1.03 20.74
C ASP A 29 6.38 2.43 21.36
N GLU A 30 6.13 3.49 20.56
CA GLU A 30 6.03 4.87 21.03
C GLU A 30 4.65 5.20 21.66
N GLY A 31 3.65 4.33 21.46
CA GLY A 31 2.25 4.58 21.84
C GLY A 31 1.52 5.50 20.87
N LEU A 32 0.17 5.49 20.91
CA LEU A 32 -0.64 6.42 20.12
C LEU A 32 -0.39 7.86 20.58
N LYS A 33 0.32 8.62 19.76
CA LYS A 33 0.49 10.07 19.96
C LYS A 33 -0.88 10.74 19.92
N THR A 34 -1.11 11.79 20.70
CA THR A 34 -2.44 12.41 20.80
C THR A 34 -2.52 13.68 19.96
N GLY A 35 -3.68 13.97 19.35
CA GLY A 35 -3.91 15.22 18.63
C GLY A 35 -3.23 15.26 17.26
N ASN A 36 -2.53 16.36 16.95
CA ASN A 36 -2.03 16.65 15.60
C ASN A 36 -0.96 15.64 15.12
N GLU A 37 -0.23 15.03 16.04
CA GLU A 37 0.80 14.03 15.75
C GLU A 37 0.20 12.70 15.28
N LEU A 38 -1.00 12.34 15.75
CA LEU A 38 -1.73 11.15 15.32
C LEU A 38 -2.16 11.26 13.85
N PHE A 39 -2.60 12.46 13.45
CA PHE A 39 -2.95 12.73 12.06
C PHE A 39 -1.72 12.67 11.15
N TRP A 40 -0.59 13.21 11.61
CA TRP A 40 0.69 13.11 10.91
C TRP A 40 1.10 11.65 10.73
N GLN A 41 1.07 10.87 11.81
CA GLN A 41 1.41 9.44 11.82
C GLN A 41 0.53 8.63 10.86
N ILE A 42 -0.79 8.87 10.84
CA ILE A 42 -1.72 8.20 9.92
C ILE A 42 -1.58 8.71 8.48
N SER A 43 -1.28 9.99 8.27
CA SER A 43 -1.14 10.58 6.92
C SER A 43 -0.04 9.91 6.11
N HIS A 44 1.02 9.44 6.77
CA HIS A 44 2.09 8.67 6.14
C HIS A 44 1.61 7.36 5.51
N PHE A 45 0.47 6.79 5.94
CA PHE A 45 -0.10 5.57 5.38
C PHE A 45 -0.99 5.81 4.14
N VAL A 46 -1.47 7.04 3.91
CA VAL A 46 -2.38 7.36 2.80
C VAL A 46 -1.78 7.03 1.42
N PRO A 47 -0.51 7.38 1.11
CA PRO A 47 0.11 7.00 -0.16
C PRO A 47 0.20 5.48 -0.35
N PHE A 48 0.37 4.72 0.74
CA PHE A 48 0.43 3.26 0.70
C PHE A 48 -0.94 2.64 0.40
N VAL A 49 -2.01 3.16 1.00
CA VAL A 49 -3.39 2.72 0.71
C VAL A 49 -3.74 2.99 -0.75
N MET A 50 -3.42 4.17 -1.26
CA MET A 50 -3.60 4.49 -2.69
C MET A 50 -2.79 3.55 -3.59
N GLY A 51 -1.53 3.27 -3.23
CA GLY A 51 -0.69 2.31 -3.97
C GLY A 51 -1.27 0.89 -3.98
N ALA A 52 -1.80 0.42 -2.86
CA ALA A 52 -2.43 -0.89 -2.73
C ALA A 52 -3.72 -0.99 -3.56
N ILE A 53 -4.55 0.06 -3.57
CA ILE A 53 -5.76 0.12 -4.40
C ILE A 53 -5.40 0.05 -5.88
N VAL A 54 -4.42 0.85 -6.33
CA VAL A 54 -3.95 0.83 -7.72
C VAL A 54 -3.38 -0.54 -8.08
N PHE A 55 -2.65 -1.19 -7.18
CA PHE A 55 -2.14 -2.55 -7.39
C PHE A 55 -3.27 -3.57 -7.53
N GLY A 56 -4.26 -3.55 -6.63
CA GLY A 56 -5.42 -4.45 -6.64
C GLY A 56 -6.28 -4.27 -7.89
N VAL A 57 -6.54 -3.03 -8.30
CA VAL A 57 -7.28 -2.72 -9.55
C VAL A 57 -6.50 -3.23 -10.77
N ASN A 58 -5.18 -3.07 -10.80
CA ASN A 58 -4.37 -3.54 -11.91
C ASN A 58 -4.34 -5.09 -11.97
N LEU A 59 -4.28 -5.76 -10.82
CA LEU A 59 -4.43 -7.20 -10.67
C LEU A 59 -5.77 -7.70 -11.24
N TYR A 60 -6.86 -7.08 -10.78
CA TYR A 60 -8.22 -7.44 -11.18
C TYR A 60 -8.45 -7.22 -12.68
N SER A 61 -7.99 -6.10 -13.22
CA SER A 61 -8.06 -5.81 -14.66
C SER A 61 -7.26 -6.82 -15.49
N LYS A 62 -6.10 -7.27 -15.01
CA LYS A 62 -5.29 -8.29 -15.68
C LYS A 62 -5.96 -9.66 -15.63
N HIS A 63 -6.64 -9.98 -14.54
CA HIS A 63 -7.44 -11.19 -14.40
C HIS A 63 -8.62 -11.17 -15.39
N ILE A 64 -9.39 -10.08 -15.45
CA ILE A 64 -10.48 -9.92 -16.44
C ILE A 64 -9.98 -10.08 -17.88
N GLN A 65 -8.81 -9.53 -18.24
CA GLN A 65 -8.24 -9.74 -19.57
C GLN A 65 -7.86 -11.20 -19.86
N LYS A 66 -7.47 -11.97 -18.84
CA LYS A 66 -7.12 -13.38 -18.98
C LYS A 66 -8.35 -14.29 -19.13
N PHE A 67 -9.51 -13.84 -18.62
CA PHE A 67 -10.79 -14.55 -18.70
C PHE A 67 -11.68 -14.06 -19.86
N LYS A 68 -11.28 -13.00 -20.57
CA LYS A 68 -11.91 -12.53 -21.81
C LYS A 68 -11.34 -13.35 -22.98
N VAL A 69 -11.64 -14.65 -22.97
CA VAL A 69 -11.49 -15.57 -24.12
C VAL A 69 -12.87 -15.72 -24.75
#